data_AF-A0A3N1NY59-F1
#
_entry.id   AF-A0A3N1NY59-F1
#
_cell.length_a   1.000
_cell.length_b   1.000
_cell.length_c   1.000
_cell.angle_alpha   90.00
_cell.angle_beta   90.00
_cell.angle_gamma   90.00
#
_symmetry.space_group_name_H-M   'P 1'
#
loop_
_entity.id
_entity.type
_entity.pdbx_description
1 polymer ?
#
loop_
_entity_poly.entity_id
_entity_poly.type
_entity_poly.pdbx_seq_one_letter_code
_entity_poly.pdbx_strand_id
1 'polypeptide(L)'
;MSIKNVVLGAVVLGSVVGGGIAVDTATAPEASAACYGSVTLTKGKNNSCGNGARHWNAIRNASSKYGAWVGKGHISAQKLCWANVVSYGMTAR
;
A
#
# COMPACT_ATOMS: atom_id res chain seq x y z
N MET A 1 -22.73 36.32 3.12
CA MET A 1 -22.88 34.95 2.57
C MET A 1 -21.50 34.33 2.45
N SER A 2 -21.18 33.08 2.75
CA SER A 2 -21.70 32.05 3.65
C SER A 2 -20.54 31.04 3.79
N ILE A 3 -20.24 30.64 5.03
CA ILE A 3 -19.30 29.57 5.41
C ILE A 3 -19.60 28.28 4.67
N LYS A 4 -18.58 27.51 4.24
CA LYS A 4 -18.52 26.04 4.37
C LYS A 4 -17.08 25.55 4.55
N ASN A 5 -16.69 25.38 5.82
CA ASN A 5 -15.62 24.51 6.25
C ASN A 5 -15.89 23.10 5.73
N VAL A 6 -15.03 22.57 4.88
CA VAL A 6 -15.10 21.16 4.47
C VAL A 6 -14.39 20.32 5.54
N VAL A 7 -15.17 19.93 6.54
CA VAL A 7 -14.89 18.76 7.38
C VAL A 7 -15.48 17.55 6.65
N LEU A 8 -14.63 16.81 5.94
CA LEU A 8 -14.89 15.41 5.59
C LEU A 8 -13.87 14.62 6.44
N GLY A 9 -14.24 13.95 7.52
CA GLY A 9 -15.34 13.02 7.66
C GLY A 9 -14.69 11.72 8.09
N ALA A 10 -14.74 11.42 9.38
CA ALA A 10 -14.15 10.22 9.97
C ALA A 10 -14.70 8.96 9.28
N VAL A 11 -13.82 8.10 8.78
CA VAL A 11 -14.18 6.74 8.34
C VAL A 11 -13.86 5.75 9.46
N VAL A 12 -14.90 5.06 9.86
CA VAL A 12 -15.04 4.17 11.01
C VAL A 12 -14.42 2.80 10.72
N LEU A 13 -13.68 2.33 11.72
CA LEU A 13 -13.32 0.95 12.10
C LEU A 13 -13.90 -0.19 11.23
N GLY A 14 -13.02 -0.93 10.55
CA GLY A 14 -13.26 -2.28 10.07
C GLY A 14 -12.47 -3.29 10.89
N SER A 15 -13.14 -3.97 11.82
CA SER A 15 -12.60 -5.11 12.57
C SER A 15 -12.50 -6.32 11.65
N VAL A 16 -11.30 -6.79 11.31
CA VAL A 16 -11.13 -8.08 10.63
C VAL A 16 -11.05 -9.22 11.66
N VAL A 17 -12.21 -9.84 11.86
CA VAL A 17 -12.36 -11.16 12.49
C VAL A 17 -11.89 -12.23 11.52
N GLY A 18 -10.99 -13.09 11.99
CA GLY A 18 -10.90 -14.51 11.68
C GLY A 18 -10.97 -14.99 10.23
N GLY A 19 -9.84 -15.46 9.72
CA GLY A 19 -9.78 -16.59 8.78
C GLY A 19 -10.11 -16.29 7.31
N GLY A 20 -9.11 -16.53 6.44
CA GLY A 20 -9.32 -16.64 5.00
C GLY A 20 -9.02 -15.37 4.23
N ILE A 21 -7.94 -15.42 3.43
CA ILE A 21 -7.77 -14.66 2.18
C ILE A 21 -8.44 -13.27 2.10
N ALA A 22 -8.01 -12.32 2.92
CA ALA A 22 -8.37 -10.93 2.68
C ALA A 22 -7.45 -10.37 1.58
N VAL A 23 -7.94 -10.39 0.33
CA VAL A 23 -7.57 -9.38 -0.66
C VAL A 23 -8.15 -8.06 -0.13
N ASP A 24 -7.42 -7.46 0.80
CA ASP A 24 -7.63 -6.07 1.19
C ASP A 24 -7.07 -5.25 0.04
N THR A 25 -7.92 -4.97 -0.94
CA THR A 25 -7.76 -3.85 -1.85
C THR A 25 -7.95 -2.58 -1.03
N ALA A 26 -6.99 -2.33 -0.13
CA ALA A 26 -6.80 -1.06 0.53
C ALA A 26 -6.69 -0.02 -0.59
N THR A 27 -7.64 0.91 -0.60
CA THR A 27 -7.80 2.00 -1.55
C THR A 27 -6.48 2.74 -1.71
N ALA A 28 -5.68 2.35 -2.71
CA ALA A 28 -4.51 3.10 -3.14
C ALA A 28 -5.04 4.34 -3.89
N PRO A 29 -4.54 5.56 -3.57
CA PRO A 29 -5.06 6.79 -4.15
C PRO A 29 -5.07 6.68 -5.67
N GLU A 30 -6.24 6.89 -6.26
CA GLU A 30 -6.65 6.32 -7.56
C GLU A 30 -5.83 6.81 -8.76
N ALA A 31 -4.92 7.77 -8.57
CA ALA A 31 -3.96 8.19 -9.59
C ALA A 31 -2.61 7.44 -9.54
N SER A 32 -2.19 6.95 -8.37
CA SER A 32 -0.94 6.18 -8.23
C SER A 32 -1.15 4.68 -8.41
N ALA A 33 -2.34 4.17 -8.10
CA ALA A 33 -2.71 2.77 -8.31
C ALA A 33 -2.57 2.32 -9.77
N ALA A 34 -2.83 3.22 -10.73
CA ALA A 34 -2.77 2.92 -12.17
C ALA A 34 -1.37 2.53 -12.67
N CYS A 35 -0.31 2.95 -11.98
CA CYS A 35 1.07 2.67 -12.41
C CYS A 35 1.68 1.44 -11.72
N TYR A 36 1.01 0.90 -10.69
CA TYR A 36 1.40 -0.34 -10.03
C TYR A 36 0.70 -1.54 -10.68
N GLY A 37 1.36 -2.69 -10.63
CA GLY A 37 0.77 -3.98 -11.01
C GLY A 37 0.33 -4.76 -9.78
N SER A 38 0.31 -6.09 -9.90
CA SER A 38 -0.02 -6.98 -8.79
C SER A 38 0.84 -6.67 -7.55
N VAL A 39 0.17 -6.46 -6.42
CA VAL A 39 0.78 -6.24 -5.11
C VAL A 39 0.34 -7.36 -4.18
N THR A 40 1.31 -7.89 -3.43
CA THR A 40 1.14 -8.96 -2.44
C THR A 40 1.95 -8.60 -1.21
N LEU A 41 1.75 -9.34 -0.12
CA LEU A 41 2.43 -9.11 1.16
C LEU A 41 3.97 -9.05 1.09
N THR A 42 4.59 -9.67 0.08
CA THR A 42 6.05 -9.77 -0.05
C THR A 42 6.62 -8.99 -1.22
N LYS A 43 5.78 -8.57 -2.17
CA LYS A 43 6.25 -7.93 -3.41
C LYS A 43 5.16 -7.11 -4.08
N GLY A 44 5.58 -6.09 -4.82
CA GLY A 44 4.71 -5.34 -5.73
C GLY A 44 5.43 -5.01 -7.04
N LYS A 45 4.69 -5.06 -8.14
CA LYS A 45 5.23 -4.75 -9.48
C LYS A 45 5.06 -3.27 -9.81
N ASN A 46 6.13 -2.61 -10.24
CA ASN A 46 6.03 -1.32 -10.91
C ASN A 46 5.67 -1.58 -12.38
N ASN A 47 4.44 -1.30 -12.80
CA ASN A 47 4.06 -1.47 -14.21
C ASN A 47 4.55 -0.30 -15.06
N SER A 48 4.31 0.94 -14.58
CA SER A 48 4.44 2.15 -15.40
C SER A 48 4.93 3.40 -14.66
N CYS A 49 5.23 3.35 -13.37
CA CYS A 49 5.64 4.54 -12.61
C CYS A 49 7.05 5.00 -13.04
N GLY A 50 7.14 6.20 -13.61
CA GLY A 50 8.35 6.74 -14.23
C GLY A 50 9.51 7.00 -13.28
N ASN A 51 9.23 7.52 -12.08
CA ASN A 51 10.26 7.89 -11.10
C ASN A 51 10.75 6.71 -10.24
N GLY A 52 10.25 5.50 -10.53
CA GLY A 52 10.47 4.31 -9.72
C GLY A 52 9.41 4.11 -8.65
N ALA A 53 9.23 2.87 -8.23
CA ALA A 53 8.29 2.49 -7.19
C ALA A 53 8.90 1.44 -6.25
N ARG A 54 8.42 1.36 -5.01
CA ARG A 54 8.81 0.33 -4.06
C ARG A 54 7.63 -0.22 -3.28
N HIS A 55 7.77 -1.47 -2.88
CA HIS A 55 6.83 -2.16 -2.02
C HIS A 55 7.05 -1.77 -0.56
N TRP A 56 6.00 -1.74 0.25
CA TRP A 56 6.05 -1.44 1.67
C TRP A 56 5.08 -2.30 2.48
N ASN A 57 5.47 -2.61 3.73
CA ASN A 57 4.64 -3.25 4.75
C ASN A 57 4.56 -2.36 5.98
N ALA A 58 3.36 -2.01 6.41
CA ALA A 58 3.12 -1.40 7.72
C ALA A 58 3.06 -2.51 8.78
N ILE A 59 3.86 -2.37 9.83
CA ILE A 59 3.96 -3.35 10.90
C ILE A 59 3.31 -2.79 12.16
N ARG A 60 2.46 -3.58 12.83
CA ARG A 60 1.85 -3.16 14.10
C ARG A 60 2.95 -2.85 15.12
N ASN A 61 2.88 -1.67 15.74
CA ASN A 61 3.81 -1.22 16.78
C ASN A 61 5.29 -1.22 16.37
N ALA A 62 5.60 -1.16 15.08
CA ALA A 62 6.99 -1.10 14.59
C ALA A 62 7.10 -0.28 13.32
N SER A 63 8.32 0.11 12.96
CA SER A 63 8.58 0.86 11.73
C SER A 63 8.23 0.03 10.49
N SER A 64 7.57 0.67 9.53
CA SER A 64 7.27 0.07 8.22
C SER A 64 8.52 -0.42 7.53
N LYS A 65 8.39 -1.54 6.81
CA LYS A 65 9.46 -2.18 6.06
C LYS A 65 9.26 -1.93 4.59
N TYR A 66 10.36 -1.70 3.88
CA TYR A 66 10.34 -1.30 2.49
C TYR A 66 11.21 -2.24 1.65
N GLY A 67 10.73 -2.57 0.45
CA GLY A 67 11.54 -3.16 -0.60
C GLY A 67 12.45 -2.13 -1.28
N ALA A 68 13.27 -2.60 -2.21
CA ALA A 68 14.10 -1.73 -3.04
C ALA A 68 13.24 -0.86 -3.97
N TRP A 69 13.72 0.34 -4.28
CA TRP A 69 13.16 1.12 -5.39
C TRP A 69 13.48 0.43 -6.72
N VAL A 70 12.46 0.24 -7.54
CA VAL A 70 12.59 -0.41 -8.84
C VAL A 70 12.00 0.45 -9.95
N GLY A 71 12.64 0.40 -11.11
CA GLY A 71 12.17 1.06 -12.32
C GLY A 71 10.93 0.40 -12.92
N LYS A 72 10.45 0.99 -14.01
CA LYS A 72 9.29 0.50 -14.77
C LYS A 72 9.47 -0.96 -15.21
N GLY A 73 8.44 -1.79 -15.06
CA GLY A 73 8.42 -3.21 -15.43
C GLY A 73 9.00 -4.16 -14.37
N HIS A 74 9.66 -3.65 -13.33
CA HIS A 74 10.36 -4.46 -12.34
C HIS A 74 9.52 -4.69 -11.06
N ILE A 75 9.91 -5.70 -10.29
CA ILE A 75 9.25 -6.09 -9.03
C ILE A 75 10.08 -5.62 -7.85
N SER A 76 9.48 -4.82 -6.97
CA SER A 76 10.03 -4.51 -5.65
C SER A 76 9.59 -5.60 -4.68
N ALA A 77 10.55 -6.40 -4.22
CA ALA A 77 10.29 -7.49 -3.28
C ALA A 77 11.01 -7.24 -1.94
N GLN A 78 10.42 -7.76 -0.87
CA GLN A 78 11.05 -7.84 0.45
C GLN A 78 11.72 -9.20 0.60
N LYS A 79 12.93 -9.21 1.17
CA LYS A 79 13.72 -10.44 1.36
C LYS A 79 13.15 -11.36 2.43
N LEU A 80 12.38 -10.80 3.37
CA LEU A 80 11.84 -11.50 4.52
C LEU A 80 10.34 -11.27 4.62
N CYS A 81 9.62 -12.27 5.11
CA CYS A 81 8.24 -12.12 5.55
C CYS A 81 8.23 -11.51 6.95
N TRP A 82 7.59 -10.36 7.12
CA TRP A 82 7.48 -9.71 8.43
C TRP A 82 6.24 -10.21 9.15
N ALA A 83 6.37 -10.44 10.46
CA ALA A 83 5.23 -10.71 11.33
C ALA A 83 4.46 -9.41 11.63
N ASN A 84 3.19 -9.54 12.00
CA ASN A 84 2.32 -8.43 12.41
C ASN A 84 2.14 -7.34 11.33
N VAL A 85 2.18 -7.71 10.05
CA VAL A 85 1.84 -6.79 8.96
C VAL A 85 0.35 -6.47 9.05
N VAL A 86 0.02 -5.19 9.17
CA VAL A 86 -1.36 -4.69 9.24
C VAL A 86 -1.84 -4.10 7.93
N SER A 87 -0.91 -3.71 7.05
CA SER A 87 -1.20 -3.23 5.70
C SER A 87 0.04 -3.41 4.83
N TYR A 88 -0.15 -3.56 3.53
CA TYR A 88 0.94 -3.57 2.55
C TYR A 88 0.53 -2.80 1.29
N GLY A 89 1.50 -2.41 0.48
CA GLY A 89 1.22 -1.62 -0.70
C GLY A 89 2.46 -1.27 -1.52
N MET A 90 2.26 -0.41 -2.51
CA MET A 90 3.32 0.19 -3.30
C MET A 90 3.32 1.71 -3.12
N THR A 91 4.49 2.32 -3.31
CA THR A 91 4.65 3.77 -3.32
C THR A 91 5.58 4.17 -4.45
N ALA A 92 5.29 5.28 -5.12
CA ALA A 92 6.09 5.87 -6.18
C ALA A 92 6.95 7.00 -5.61
N ARG A 93 8.01 7.35 -6.32
CA ARG A 93 8.95 8.40 -5.94
C ARG A 93 8.52 9.77 -6.45
#